data_AF-A0A5S9M6T1-F1
#
_entry.id   AF-A0A5S9M6T1-F1
#
_cell.length_a   1.000
_cell.length_b   1.000
_cell.length_c   1.000
_cell.angle_alpha   90.00
_cell.angle_beta   90.00
_cell.angle_gamma   90.00
#
_symmetry.space_group_name_H-M   'P 1'
#
loop_
_entity.id
_entity.type
_entity.pdbx_description
1 polymer ?
#
loop_
_entity_poly.entity_id
_entity_poly.type
_entity_poly.pdbx_seq_one_letter_code
_entity_poly.pdbx_strand_id
1 'polypeptide(L)'
;MNQEDHKSFKLAEKKDGSFRSDSAVLSEDHFHILTQHVRRTFEEAGERITNGEVAINPYKLKDQTPCRFCSFKSICQFDESIEDNEFRVLSSEKDDVVIDRIKKEGDQYANTKTE
;
A
#
# COMPACT_ATOMS: atom_id res chain seq x y z
N MET A 1 -6.41 -31.94 8.70
CA MET A 1 -5.55 -30.84 8.20
C MET A 1 -4.14 -31.24 8.58
N ASN A 2 -3.33 -31.65 7.59
CA ASN A 2 -2.10 -32.41 7.84
C ASN A 2 -0.94 -31.45 8.09
N GLN A 3 -0.04 -31.87 8.97
CA GLN A 3 1.08 -31.10 9.52
C GLN A 3 2.14 -30.67 8.46
N GLU A 4 1.99 -31.09 7.20
CA GLU A 4 2.92 -30.80 6.11
C GLU A 4 2.62 -29.50 5.34
N ASP A 5 1.42 -28.93 5.45
CA ASP A 5 1.03 -27.72 4.71
C ASP A 5 1.69 -26.43 5.25
N HIS A 6 2.23 -26.46 6.47
CA HIS A 6 2.82 -25.29 7.15
C HIS A 6 4.19 -24.86 6.62
N LYS A 7 4.85 -25.64 5.75
CA LYS A 7 6.15 -25.23 5.17
C LYS A 7 6.02 -24.20 4.04
N SER A 8 4.86 -24.12 3.41
CA SER A 8 4.59 -23.18 2.32
C SER A 8 4.08 -21.82 2.81
N PHE A 9 3.48 -21.79 4.00
CA PHE A 9 2.92 -20.59 4.61
C PHE A 9 3.73 -20.15 5.83
N LYS A 10 3.99 -18.85 5.99
CA LYS A 10 4.73 -18.31 7.15
C LYS A 10 3.81 -18.27 8.38
N LEU A 11 3.55 -19.45 8.95
CA LEU A 11 2.65 -19.66 10.08
C LEU A 11 3.38 -20.37 11.21
N ALA A 12 3.30 -19.84 12.42
CA ALA A 12 3.86 -20.48 13.60
C ALA A 12 2.91 -20.33 14.79
N GLU A 13 2.61 -21.43 15.46
CA GLU A 13 1.70 -21.47 16.61
C GLU A 13 2.49 -21.55 17.93
N LYS A 14 1.93 -20.97 18.98
CA LYS A 14 2.42 -21.12 20.35
C LYS A 14 1.81 -22.38 20.98
N LYS A 15 2.33 -22.78 22.14
CA LYS A 15 1.82 -23.93 22.90
C LYS A 15 0.35 -23.79 23.33
N ASP A 16 -0.16 -22.57 23.40
CA ASP A 16 -1.55 -22.24 23.74
C ASP A 16 -2.50 -22.26 22.52
N GLY A 17 -1.99 -22.59 21.32
CA GLY A 17 -2.75 -22.58 20.06
C GLY A 17 -2.95 -21.21 19.44
N SER A 18 -2.44 -20.13 20.06
CA SER A 18 -2.43 -18.80 19.44
C SER A 18 -1.29 -18.67 18.42
N PHE A 19 -1.48 -17.84 17.39
CA PHE A 19 -0.40 -17.56 16.45
C PHE A 19 0.71 -16.74 17.10
N ARG A 20 1.95 -17.02 16.70
CA ARG A 20 3.10 -16.19 17.04
C ARG A 20 3.06 -14.89 16.24
N SER A 21 3.59 -13.83 16.82
CA SER A 21 3.62 -12.47 16.22
C SER A 21 4.45 -12.37 14.94
N ASP A 22 5.29 -13.36 14.63
CA ASP A 22 6.04 -13.46 13.39
C ASP A 22 5.30 -14.21 12.27
N SER A 23 4.09 -14.70 12.54
CA SER A 23 3.21 -15.30 11.54
C SER A 23 2.59 -14.22 10.66
N ALA A 24 2.55 -14.46 9.35
CA ALA A 24 1.89 -13.56 8.40
C ALA A 24 0.37 -13.83 8.37
N VAL A 25 -0.31 -13.48 9.47
CA VAL A 25 -1.76 -13.67 9.65
C VAL A 25 -2.46 -12.35 9.90
N LEU A 26 -3.69 -12.22 9.41
CA LEU A 26 -4.56 -11.05 9.60
C LEU A 26 -5.93 -11.53 10.07
N SER A 27 -6.63 -10.69 10.85
CA SER A 27 -8.04 -10.92 11.16
C SER A 27 -8.91 -10.72 9.91
N GLU A 28 -10.11 -11.30 9.93
CA GLU A 28 -11.10 -11.11 8.87
C GLU A 28 -11.45 -9.62 8.69
N ASP A 29 -11.64 -8.89 9.77
CA ASP A 29 -11.90 -7.45 9.75
C ASP A 29 -10.76 -6.67 9.06
N HIS A 30 -9.51 -6.97 9.42
CA HIS A 30 -8.35 -6.32 8.78
C HIS A 30 -8.29 -6.64 7.28
N PHE A 31 -8.60 -7.88 6.89
CA PHE A 31 -8.65 -8.27 5.49
C PHE A 31 -9.77 -7.54 4.72
N HIS A 32 -10.94 -7.38 5.34
CA HIS A 32 -12.05 -6.62 4.77
C HIS A 32 -11.66 -5.15 4.52
N ILE A 33 -11.06 -4.50 5.52
CA ILE A 33 -10.61 -3.10 5.45
C ILE A 33 -9.60 -2.91 4.32
N LEU A 34 -8.61 -3.80 4.20
CA LEU A 34 -7.62 -3.75 3.12
C LEU A 34 -8.28 -3.90 1.74
N THR A 35 -9.25 -4.79 1.62
CA THR A 35 -9.97 -5.01 0.36
C THR A 35 -10.78 -3.78 -0.05
N GLN A 36 -11.44 -3.11 0.89
CA GLN A 36 -12.15 -1.86 0.61
C GLN A 36 -11.19 -0.74 0.19
N HIS A 37 -10.04 -0.63 0.85
CA HIS A 37 -9.02 0.35 0.49
C HIS A 37 -8.53 0.15 -0.94
N VAL A 38 -8.23 -1.09 -1.35
CA VAL A 38 -7.82 -1.40 -2.74
C VAL A 38 -8.87 -0.96 -3.75
N ARG A 39 -10.16 -1.20 -3.48
CA ARG A 39 -11.25 -0.75 -4.37
C ARG A 39 -11.29 0.77 -4.48
N ARG A 40 -11.19 1.48 -3.37
CA ARG A 40 -11.12 2.94 -3.35
C ARG A 40 -9.91 3.46 -4.13
N THR A 41 -8.73 2.84 -3.97
CA THR A 41 -7.54 3.21 -4.74
C THR A 41 -7.75 3.02 -6.24
N PHE A 42 -8.46 1.98 -6.67
CA PHE A 42 -8.80 1.81 -8.09
C PHE A 42 -9.76 2.88 -8.59
N GLU A 43 -10.79 3.23 -7.82
CA GLU A 43 -11.73 4.31 -8.17
C GLU A 43 -10.98 5.65 -8.31
N GLU A 44 -10.20 6.04 -7.30
CA GLU A 44 -9.42 7.29 -7.29
C GLU A 44 -8.40 7.33 -8.44
N ALA A 45 -7.67 6.23 -8.68
CA ALA A 45 -6.71 6.17 -9.78
C ALA A 45 -7.41 6.26 -11.15
N GLY A 46 -8.55 5.57 -11.31
CA GLY A 46 -9.34 5.61 -12.53
C GLY A 46 -9.85 7.01 -12.84
N GLU A 47 -10.40 7.70 -11.84
CA GLU A 47 -10.88 9.08 -11.96
C GLU A 47 -9.76 10.03 -12.39
N ARG A 48 -8.59 9.95 -11.74
CA ARG A 48 -7.41 10.77 -12.08
C ARG A 48 -6.95 10.54 -13.52
N ILE A 49 -6.93 9.29 -13.98
CA ILE A 49 -6.60 8.94 -15.37
C ILE A 49 -7.63 9.56 -16.33
N THR A 50 -8.93 9.41 -16.07
CA THR A 50 -9.98 9.95 -16.95
C THR A 50 -10.03 11.47 -16.96
N ASN A 51 -9.59 12.12 -15.89
CA ASN A 51 -9.44 13.57 -15.79
C ASN A 51 -8.17 14.09 -16.50
N GLY A 52 -7.36 13.20 -17.09
CA GLY A 52 -6.17 13.57 -17.85
C GLY A 52 -4.95 13.90 -16.98
N GLU A 53 -4.90 13.41 -15.74
CA GLU A 53 -3.76 13.66 -14.86
C GLU A 53 -2.53 12.87 -15.33
N VAL A 54 -1.49 13.59 -15.75
CA VAL A 54 -0.24 13.03 -16.30
C VAL A 54 1.02 13.54 -15.58
N ALA A 55 0.88 14.01 -14.34
CA ALA A 55 1.97 14.59 -13.57
C ALA A 55 3.12 13.60 -13.35
N ILE A 56 4.35 14.07 -13.49
CA ILE A 56 5.56 13.29 -13.20
C ILE A 56 5.81 13.36 -11.70
N ASN A 57 5.42 12.31 -10.97
CA ASN A 57 5.50 12.29 -9.51
C ASN A 57 6.04 10.94 -9.00
N PRO A 58 7.34 10.64 -9.22
CA PRO A 58 7.93 9.37 -8.80
C PRO A 58 8.03 9.30 -7.28
N TYR A 59 7.78 8.11 -6.72
CA TYR A 59 7.95 7.90 -5.28
C TYR A 59 9.39 7.48 -4.94
N LYS A 60 9.77 7.69 -3.68
CA LYS A 60 10.99 7.11 -3.08
C LYS A 60 10.62 6.39 -1.80
N LEU A 61 10.83 5.08 -1.76
CA LEU A 61 10.60 4.23 -0.58
C LEU A 61 11.94 3.65 -0.13
N LYS A 62 12.46 4.17 1.00
CA LYS A 62 13.86 3.94 1.39
C LYS A 62 14.79 4.36 0.24
N ASP A 63 15.61 3.44 -0.27
CA ASP A 63 16.50 3.67 -1.43
C ASP A 63 15.90 3.18 -2.76
N GLN A 64 14.63 2.77 -2.76
CA GLN A 64 13.96 2.26 -3.96
C GLN A 64 13.16 3.36 -4.66
N THR A 65 13.36 3.48 -5.96
CA THR A 65 12.59 4.38 -6.84
C THR A 65 12.08 3.59 -8.06
N PRO A 66 10.89 3.93 -8.58
CA PRO A 66 10.36 3.29 -9.79
C PRO A 66 11.21 3.60 -11.02
N CYS A 67 11.94 4.74 -11.01
CA CYS A 67 12.81 5.19 -12.08
C CYS A 67 13.91 4.18 -12.45
N ARG A 68 14.30 3.29 -11.52
CA ARG A 68 15.28 2.23 -11.78
C ARG A 68 14.84 1.24 -12.88
N PHE A 69 13.53 1.00 -13.00
CA PHE A 69 12.96 0.02 -13.93
C PHE A 69 12.03 0.67 -14.98
N CYS A 70 11.96 1.99 -15.02
CA CYS A 70 11.08 2.73 -15.93
C CYS A 70 11.73 2.90 -17.31
N SER A 71 11.12 2.31 -18.35
CA SER A 71 11.56 2.46 -19.75
C SER A 71 11.40 3.88 -20.30
N PHE A 72 10.63 4.75 -19.62
CA PHE A 72 10.33 6.11 -20.08
C PHE A 72 11.20 7.18 -19.41
N LYS A 73 12.26 6.79 -18.69
CA LYS A 73 13.14 7.73 -17.98
C LYS A 73 13.74 8.80 -18.89
N SER A 74 14.09 8.46 -20.12
CA SER A 74 14.63 9.42 -21.12
C SER A 74 13.58 10.39 -21.66
N ILE A 75 12.28 10.09 -21.49
CA ILE A 75 11.17 10.90 -22.01
C ILE A 75 10.65 11.83 -20.93
N CYS A 76 10.54 11.37 -19.67
CA CYS A 76 9.98 12.20 -18.61
C CYS A 76 10.89 13.36 -18.18
N GLN A 77 12.20 13.29 -18.44
CA GLN A 77 13.17 14.35 -18.07
C GLN A 77 13.17 14.70 -16.58
N PHE A 78 12.77 13.76 -15.71
CA PHE A 78 12.81 13.96 -14.27
C PHE A 78 14.27 14.08 -13.80
N ASP A 79 14.57 15.22 -13.17
CA ASP A 79 15.89 15.59 -12.68
C ASP A 79 15.74 16.32 -11.34
N GLU A 80 16.28 15.74 -10.26
CA GLU A 80 16.24 16.28 -8.89
C GLU A 80 16.98 17.62 -8.73
N SER A 81 17.81 18.02 -9.72
CA SER A 81 18.49 19.32 -9.68
C SER A 81 17.56 20.49 -10.05
N ILE A 82 16.38 20.20 -10.59
CA ILE A 82 15.34 21.17 -10.92
C ILE A 82 14.44 21.35 -9.69
N GLU A 83 14.22 22.60 -9.27
CA GLU A 83 13.51 22.96 -8.03
C GLU A 83 12.13 22.32 -7.90
N ASP A 84 11.38 22.22 -8.99
CA ASP A 84 10.02 21.64 -8.97
C ASP A 84 9.96 20.10 -9.15
N ASN A 85 11.11 19.44 -9.27
CA ASN A 85 11.21 17.99 -9.47
C ASN A 85 11.63 17.29 -8.19
N GLU A 86 10.65 16.99 -7.34
CA GLU A 86 10.90 16.27 -6.08
C GLU A 86 10.33 14.85 -6.09
N PHE A 87 11.00 13.96 -5.36
CA PHE A 87 10.46 12.64 -5.08
C PHE A 87 9.36 12.71 -4.03
N ARG A 88 8.26 11.99 -4.25
CA ARG A 88 7.29 11.72 -3.19
C ARG A 88 7.86 10.68 -2.21
N VAL A 89 8.39 11.14 -1.09
CA VAL A 89 9.01 10.28 -0.07
C VAL A 89 7.93 9.49 0.68
N LEU A 90 8.05 8.17 0.67
CA LEU A 90 7.16 7.25 1.38
C LEU A 90 7.87 6.69 2.62
N SER A 91 7.19 6.75 3.76
CA SER A 91 7.66 6.16 5.01
C SER A 91 7.46 4.65 5.02
N SER A 92 8.48 3.93 5.47
CA SER A 92 8.34 2.51 5.81
C SER A 92 7.77 2.40 7.22
N GLU A 93 6.54 1.95 7.33
CA GLU A 93 5.82 1.87 8.61
C GLU A 93 5.47 0.42 8.95
N LYS A 94 5.10 0.17 10.21
CA LYS A 94 4.64 -1.15 10.64
C LYS A 94 3.22 -1.39 10.14
N ASP A 95 2.91 -2.64 9.82
CA ASP A 95 1.62 -3.05 9.26
C ASP A 95 0.43 -2.55 10.09
N ASP A 96 0.48 -2.68 11.42
CA ASP A 96 -0.60 -2.21 12.32
C ASP A 96 -0.87 -0.70 12.16
N VAL A 97 0.19 0.11 12.02
CA VAL A 97 0.07 1.57 11.87
C VAL A 97 -0.56 1.93 10.53
N VAL A 98 -0.21 1.19 9.47
CA VAL A 98 -0.78 1.37 8.13
C VAL A 98 -2.25 0.96 8.11
N ILE A 99 -2.59 -0.18 8.71
CA ILE A 99 -3.98 -0.66 8.81
C ILE A 99 -4.84 0.35 9.59
N ASP A 100 -4.35 0.88 10.71
CA ASP A 100 -5.09 1.89 11.48
C ASP A 100 -5.28 3.19 10.72
N ARG A 101 -4.34 3.58 9.86
CA ARG A 101 -4.53 4.73 8.96
C ARG A 101 -5.60 4.45 7.91
N ILE A 102 -5.53 3.28 7.28
CA ILE A 102 -6.52 2.86 6.28
C ILE A 102 -7.93 2.84 6.87
N LYS A 103 -8.09 2.36 8.12
CA LYS A 103 -9.36 2.42 8.86
C LYS A 103 -9.88 3.86 8.96
N LYS A 104 -9.04 4.78 9.47
CA LYS A 104 -9.41 6.19 9.62
C LYS A 104 -9.79 6.86 8.29
N GLU A 105 -9.05 6.56 7.22
CA GLU A 105 -9.39 7.05 5.87
C GLU A 105 -10.72 6.47 5.37
N GLY A 106 -10.99 5.19 5.63
CA GLY A 106 -12.26 4.54 5.30
C GLY A 106 -13.45 5.18 6.03
N ASP A 107 -13.29 5.49 7.32
CA ASP A 107 -14.32 6.17 8.11
C ASP A 107 -14.61 7.58 7.56
N GLN A 108 -13.56 8.33 7.18
CA GLN A 108 -13.71 9.65 6.55
C GLN A 108 -14.44 9.57 5.20
N TYR A 109 -14.08 8.60 4.37
CA TYR A 109 -14.69 8.38 3.07
C TYR A 109 -16.19 8.04 3.16
N ALA A 110 -16.58 7.22 4.16
CA ALA A 110 -17.99 6.91 4.41
C ALA A 110 -18.80 8.16 4.77
N ASN A 111 -18.21 9.08 5.54
CA ASN A 111 -18.87 10.33 5.92
C ASN A 111 -19.05 11.27 4.71
N THR A 112 -18.10 11.32 3.77
CA THR A 112 -18.20 12.19 2.58
C THR A 112 -19.22 11.77 1.53
N LYS A 113 -19.71 10.52 1.54
CA LYS A 113 -20.76 10.04 0.62
C LYS A 113 -22.18 10.06 1.21
N THR A 114 -22.32 10.49 2.47
CA THR A 114 -23.62 10.54 3.17
C THR A 114 -24.25 11.95 3.15
N GLU A 115 -23.54 12.93 2.58
CA GLU A 115 -24.05 14.27 2.21
C GLU A 115 -24.27 14.35 0.70
#